data_AF-A0A2V5NL34-F1
#
_entry.id   AF-A0A2V5NL34-F1
#
_cell.length_a   1.000
_cell.length_b   1.000
_cell.length_c   1.000
_cell.angle_alpha   90.00
_cell.angle_beta   90.00
_cell.angle_gamma   90.00
#
_symmetry.space_group_name_H-M   'P 1'
#
loop_
_entity.id
_entity.type
_entity.pdbx_description
1 polymer ?
#
loop_
_entity_poly.entity_id
_entity_poly.type
_entity_poly.pdbx_seq_one_letter_code
_entity_poly.pdbx_strand_id
1 'polypeptide(L)'
;MRKATRERARSPKAAAKKKVVSPGRIQGNYNKPAKVTSTSRRRIFVFALILAVVTIFVYLPAWNGGFIWDDDQYVTKNPLLTATDGLWRIWFSLDSPSQYFPLTYTTLLIERALWGLDPTGYHWINILLHVANALLLWRLLTRLAIPGAWLAAGIFALHPVQVESVAWITELKNVLMGFFFLLTLLAWTRFVDERQRRPWRFYRLALVFYVLALSAKSTACTLPAALFLILWLQKKRIDWRRVLQIVPFVVLGLTMGLIAVWWERYHVGTRGTMFALGPLERLIVATHAAWFYLGKLFWPTKLTFIYPQWTITPGNPLAYIWLVAGIALCAAIYFARRYVGRSAEVAAAFFIATLSPVLGFIMLYTFRYTFVADHYQYLACIGPIALVSAVLVKLTESARFGPRFLVSFSILILGALGILTWQSGLLDGGT
;
A
#
# COMPACT_ATOMS: atom_id res chain seq x y z
N MET A 1 -93.45 45.59 1.51
CA MET A 1 -93.01 45.30 0.12
C MET A 1 -91.80 44.37 0.19
N ARG A 2 -91.93 43.13 -0.32
CA ARG A 2 -90.90 42.13 -0.71
C ARG A 2 -89.83 41.65 0.32
N LYS A 3 -89.93 40.35 0.68
CA LYS A 3 -88.99 39.21 0.39
C LYS A 3 -87.67 39.22 1.19
N ALA A 4 -87.05 38.13 1.61
CA ALA A 4 -87.34 36.70 1.71
C ALA A 4 -86.09 36.07 2.40
N THR A 5 -86.31 35.09 3.28
CA THR A 5 -85.50 33.88 3.55
C THR A 5 -83.96 33.90 3.42
N ARG A 6 -83.25 33.48 4.49
CA ARG A 6 -82.56 32.17 4.52
C ARG A 6 -81.95 31.82 5.88
N GLU A 7 -82.15 30.56 6.26
CA GLU A 7 -81.59 29.82 7.38
C GLU A 7 -80.04 29.75 7.38
N ARG A 8 -79.45 29.61 8.57
CA ARG A 8 -78.66 28.41 8.92
C ARG A 8 -78.34 28.34 10.41
N ALA A 9 -78.69 27.19 10.98
CA ALA A 9 -78.41 26.74 12.33
C ALA A 9 -76.92 26.44 12.60
N ARG A 10 -76.47 26.56 13.86
CA ARG A 10 -75.94 25.43 14.68
C ARG A 10 -75.49 25.86 16.09
N SER A 11 -75.63 24.90 16.99
CA SER A 11 -75.55 24.95 18.46
C SER A 11 -74.14 25.02 19.06
N PRO A 12 -74.01 25.36 20.37
CA PRO A 12 -72.76 25.30 21.11
C PRO A 12 -72.50 23.88 21.63
N LYS A 13 -71.30 23.33 21.41
CA LYS A 13 -70.88 22.04 22.00
C LYS A 13 -69.90 22.25 23.15
N ALA A 14 -70.26 21.60 24.24
CA ALA A 14 -69.59 21.45 25.52
C ALA A 14 -68.09 21.11 25.45
N ALA A 15 -67.36 21.67 26.41
CA ALA A 15 -65.97 21.37 26.69
C ALA A 15 -65.82 19.97 27.30
N ALA A 16 -65.11 19.08 26.60
CA ALA A 16 -64.59 17.82 27.14
C ALA A 16 -63.09 17.98 27.40
N LYS A 17 -62.69 17.92 28.67
CA LYS A 17 -61.29 17.88 29.11
C LYS A 17 -60.62 16.58 28.61
N LYS A 18 -59.73 16.68 27.63
CA LYS A 18 -58.79 15.60 27.28
C LYS A 18 -57.58 15.67 28.22
N LYS A 19 -57.40 14.61 29.03
CA LYS A 19 -56.13 14.29 29.71
C LYS A 19 -55.04 14.13 28.66
N VAL A 20 -54.06 15.03 28.66
CA VAL A 20 -52.83 14.90 27.86
C VAL A 20 -51.96 13.85 28.55
N VAL A 21 -51.87 12.67 27.95
CA VAL A 21 -50.90 11.64 28.32
C VAL A 21 -49.55 12.05 27.73
N SER A 22 -48.59 12.36 28.60
CA SER A 22 -47.19 12.62 28.24
C SER A 22 -46.56 11.38 27.59
N PRO A 23 -45.95 11.48 26.40
CA PRO A 23 -45.27 10.34 25.80
C PRO A 23 -44.03 9.98 26.63
N GLY A 24 -44.05 8.75 27.17
CA GLY A 24 -42.94 8.15 27.89
C GLY A 24 -41.68 8.13 27.04
N ARG A 25 -40.61 8.68 27.61
CA ARG A 25 -39.26 8.72 27.07
C ARG A 25 -38.71 7.29 27.04
N ILE A 26 -38.89 6.58 25.92
CA ILE A 26 -38.14 5.35 25.64
C ILE A 26 -36.67 5.76 25.49
N GLN A 27 -35.91 5.68 26.59
CA GLN A 27 -34.47 5.75 26.56
C GLN A 27 -33.96 4.51 25.83
N GLY A 28 -33.77 4.66 24.51
CA GLY A 28 -32.97 3.75 23.72
C GLY A 28 -31.59 3.64 24.37
N ASN A 29 -31.24 2.42 24.73
CA ASN A 29 -29.94 2.05 25.28
C ASN A 29 -28.89 2.25 24.16
N TYR A 30 -28.44 3.50 23.97
CA TYR A 30 -27.39 3.82 23.02
C TYR A 30 -26.13 3.10 23.46
N ASN A 31 -25.72 2.14 22.63
CA ASN A 31 -24.42 1.46 22.62
C ASN A 31 -23.34 2.33 23.27
N LYS A 32 -22.96 1.99 24.50
CA LYS A 32 -21.69 2.43 25.06
C LYS A 32 -20.60 1.93 24.09
N PRO A 33 -19.73 2.81 23.56
CA PRO A 33 -18.62 2.35 22.76
C PRO A 33 -17.83 1.35 23.60
N ALA A 34 -17.51 0.18 23.01
CA ALA A 34 -16.66 -0.81 23.63
C ALA A 34 -15.42 -0.11 24.21
N LYS A 35 -15.14 -0.32 25.50
CA LYS A 35 -13.93 0.19 26.15
C LYS A 35 -12.73 -0.35 25.38
N VAL A 36 -12.15 0.46 24.51
CA VAL A 36 -10.81 0.23 23.97
C VAL A 36 -9.88 0.26 25.19
N THR A 37 -9.45 -0.92 25.63
CA THR A 37 -8.48 -1.05 26.71
C THR A 37 -7.25 -0.25 26.31
N SER A 38 -6.91 0.78 27.09
CA SER A 38 -5.74 1.61 26.80
C SER A 38 -4.49 0.76 26.98
N THR A 39 -3.99 0.20 25.88
CA THR A 39 -2.71 -0.50 25.88
C THR A 39 -1.64 0.46 26.39
N SER A 40 -0.98 0.10 27.50
CA SER A 40 0.06 0.95 28.09
C SER A 40 1.11 1.33 27.04
N ARG A 41 1.56 2.60 27.06
CA ARG A 41 2.63 3.11 26.20
C ARG A 41 3.88 2.22 26.23
N ARG A 42 4.16 1.61 27.39
CA ARG A 42 5.24 0.62 27.58
C ARG A 42 5.06 -0.62 26.69
N ARG A 43 3.85 -1.18 26.61
CA ARG A 43 3.58 -2.36 25.77
C ARG A 43 3.75 -2.05 24.29
N ILE A 44 3.26 -0.89 23.83
CA ILE A 44 3.44 -0.45 22.44
C ILE A 44 4.92 -0.35 22.10
N PHE A 45 5.71 0.28 22.97
CA PHE A 45 7.16 0.40 22.79
C PHE A 45 7.86 -0.96 22.74
N VAL A 46 7.53 -1.88 23.66
CA VAL A 46 8.11 -3.23 23.68
C VAL A 46 7.79 -3.98 22.39
N PHE A 47 6.55 -3.95 21.91
CA PHE A 47 6.19 -4.59 20.64
C PHE A 47 6.90 -3.96 19.44
N ALA A 48 7.04 -2.63 19.41
CA ALA A 48 7.78 -1.95 18.35
C ALA A 48 9.26 -2.35 18.35
N LEU A 49 9.87 -2.46 19.54
CA LEU A 49 11.25 -2.90 19.69
C LEU A 49 11.43 -4.37 19.27
N ILE A 50 10.52 -5.27 19.69
CA ILE A 50 10.55 -6.68 19.28
C ILE A 50 10.43 -6.79 17.76
N LEU A 51 9.48 -6.08 17.16
CA LEU A 51 9.32 -6.10 15.70
C LEU A 51 10.59 -5.62 15.01
N ALA A 52 11.17 -4.49 15.44
CA ALA A 52 12.42 -3.98 14.88
C ALA A 52 13.57 -4.98 14.99
N VAL A 53 13.80 -5.54 16.19
CA VAL A 53 14.90 -6.50 16.43
C VAL A 53 14.71 -7.78 15.63
N VAL A 54 13.49 -8.34 15.60
CA VAL A 54 13.20 -9.57 14.85
C VAL A 54 13.35 -9.35 13.35
N THR A 55 12.88 -8.21 12.82
CA THR A 55 13.07 -7.86 11.41
C THR A 55 14.55 -7.74 11.07
N ILE A 56 15.32 -6.97 11.86
CA ILE A 56 16.77 -6.82 11.69
C ILE A 56 17.46 -8.19 11.67
N PHE A 57 17.13 -9.06 12.63
CA PHE A 57 17.70 -10.41 12.71
C PHE A 57 17.34 -11.26 11.50
N VAL A 58 16.09 -11.28 11.05
CA VAL A 58 15.67 -12.10 9.89
C VAL A 58 16.40 -11.72 8.59
N TYR A 59 16.79 -10.45 8.45
CA TYR A 59 17.57 -9.96 7.30
C TYR A 59 19.09 -10.03 7.49
N LEU A 60 19.61 -10.73 8.51
CA LEU A 60 21.06 -10.89 8.71
C LEU A 60 21.81 -11.42 7.47
N PRO A 61 21.27 -12.38 6.67
CA PRO A 61 21.95 -12.82 5.45
C PRO A 61 22.24 -11.69 4.48
N ALA A 62 21.34 -10.70 4.38
CA ALA A 62 21.53 -9.54 3.52
C ALA A 62 22.70 -8.65 3.96
N TRP A 63 23.10 -8.63 5.24
CA TRP A 63 24.25 -7.82 5.69
C TRP A 63 25.57 -8.28 5.10
N ASN A 64 25.65 -9.57 4.80
CA ASN A 64 26.81 -10.23 4.23
C ASN A 64 26.70 -10.38 2.71
N GLY A 65 25.69 -9.76 2.10
CA GLY A 65 25.49 -9.73 0.66
C GLY A 65 26.50 -8.82 -0.04
N GLY A 66 26.77 -9.12 -1.32
CA GLY A 66 27.52 -8.25 -2.21
C GLY A 66 26.61 -7.42 -3.11
N PHE A 67 27.22 -6.63 -3.99
CA PHE A 67 26.49 -5.97 -5.08
C PHE A 67 26.02 -7.01 -6.10
N ILE A 68 24.75 -6.95 -6.49
CA ILE A 68 24.12 -7.89 -7.43
C ILE A 68 23.41 -7.16 -8.57
N TRP A 69 23.20 -7.87 -9.67
CA TRP A 69 22.41 -7.40 -10.80
C TRP A 69 22.82 -6.02 -11.33
N ASP A 70 21.96 -5.01 -11.23
CA ASP A 70 22.19 -3.65 -11.73
C ASP A 70 22.78 -2.71 -10.67
N ASP A 71 23.21 -3.23 -9.50
CA ASP A 71 23.96 -2.45 -8.51
C ASP A 71 25.24 -1.86 -9.12
N ASP A 72 25.76 -2.44 -10.19
CA ASP A 72 26.88 -1.86 -10.91
C ASP A 72 26.50 -0.56 -11.65
N GLN A 73 25.33 -0.51 -12.28
CA GLN A 73 24.79 0.68 -12.93
C GLN A 73 24.36 1.75 -11.92
N TYR A 74 23.78 1.36 -10.80
CA TYR A 74 23.27 2.30 -9.81
C TYR A 74 24.33 2.79 -8.83
N VAL A 75 25.28 1.94 -8.45
CA VAL A 75 26.26 2.21 -7.40
C VAL A 75 27.68 2.16 -7.93
N THR A 76 28.22 0.97 -8.25
CA THR A 76 29.69 0.81 -8.32
C THR A 76 30.31 1.56 -9.50
N LYS A 77 29.68 1.50 -10.69
CA LYS A 77 30.12 2.15 -11.94
C LYS A 77 29.34 3.43 -12.25
N ASN A 78 28.52 3.92 -11.33
CA ASN A 78 27.72 5.12 -11.57
C ASN A 78 28.56 6.41 -11.44
N PRO A 79 28.82 7.16 -12.53
CA PRO A 79 29.60 8.38 -12.48
C PRO A 79 28.89 9.50 -11.70
N LEU A 80 27.57 9.46 -11.58
CA LEU A 80 26.80 10.46 -10.83
C LEU A 80 27.14 10.47 -9.35
N LEU A 81 27.65 9.34 -8.81
CA LEU A 81 27.96 9.22 -7.39
C LEU A 81 29.39 9.67 -7.04
N THR A 82 30.20 10.03 -8.03
CA THR A 82 31.61 10.42 -7.84
C THR A 82 31.96 11.77 -8.48
N ALA A 83 31.16 12.22 -9.44
CA ALA A 83 31.34 13.52 -10.07
C ALA A 83 31.07 14.68 -9.09
N THR A 84 31.85 15.75 -9.19
CA THR A 84 31.71 16.96 -8.35
C THR A 84 30.39 17.69 -8.58
N ASP A 85 29.85 17.59 -9.79
CA ASP A 85 28.53 18.10 -10.18
C ASP A 85 27.43 17.03 -10.11
N GLY A 86 27.73 15.86 -9.52
CA GLY A 86 26.85 14.70 -9.47
C GLY A 86 25.48 15.01 -8.89
N LEU A 87 25.41 15.77 -7.79
CA LEU A 87 24.12 16.19 -7.20
C LEU A 87 23.29 17.03 -8.16
N TRP A 88 23.89 17.96 -8.90
CA TRP A 88 23.15 18.76 -9.87
C TRP A 88 22.65 17.87 -11.02
N ARG A 89 23.50 17.00 -11.56
CA ARG A 89 23.15 16.08 -12.65
C ARG A 89 22.03 15.12 -12.25
N ILE A 90 22.04 14.61 -11.01
CA ILE A 90 20.98 13.74 -10.48
C ILE A 90 19.59 14.39 -10.58
N TRP A 91 19.47 15.70 -10.34
CA TRP A 91 18.17 16.40 -10.27
C TRP A 91 17.79 17.16 -11.53
N PHE A 92 18.75 17.49 -12.40
CA PHE A 92 18.53 18.44 -13.49
C PHE A 92 19.05 17.96 -14.86
N SER A 93 19.57 16.74 -14.97
CA SER A 93 20.03 16.15 -16.23
C SER A 93 19.31 14.83 -16.56
N LEU A 94 19.56 14.31 -17.76
CA LEU A 94 19.07 13.00 -18.20
C LEU A 94 20.10 11.88 -18.02
N ASP A 95 21.15 12.11 -17.21
CA ASP A 95 22.30 11.20 -17.11
C ASP A 95 22.04 9.96 -16.24
N SER A 96 20.85 9.82 -15.67
CA SER A 96 20.49 8.64 -14.86
C SER A 96 20.59 7.36 -15.71
N PRO A 97 21.30 6.31 -15.25
CA PRO A 97 21.61 5.15 -16.08
C PRO A 97 20.41 4.24 -16.35
N SER A 98 19.49 4.11 -15.39
CA SER A 98 18.33 3.23 -15.49
C SER A 98 17.03 4.04 -15.57
N GLN A 99 16.55 4.56 -14.44
CA GLN A 99 15.34 5.37 -14.37
C GLN A 99 15.60 6.67 -13.60
N TYR A 100 14.77 7.69 -13.82
CA TYR A 100 14.91 8.99 -13.16
C TYR A 100 14.41 8.96 -11.71
N PHE A 101 15.32 8.65 -10.77
CA PHE A 101 15.06 8.54 -9.33
C PHE A 101 15.97 9.45 -8.51
N PRO A 102 15.78 10.78 -8.60
CA PRO A 102 16.73 11.74 -8.05
C PRO A 102 16.99 11.59 -6.55
N LEU A 103 15.96 11.28 -5.75
CA LEU A 103 16.15 11.10 -4.31
C LEU A 103 16.87 9.79 -3.99
N THR A 104 16.63 8.72 -4.77
CA THR A 104 17.35 7.45 -4.61
C THR A 104 18.83 7.63 -4.92
N TYR A 105 19.18 8.24 -6.06
CA TYR A 105 20.59 8.49 -6.37
C TYR A 105 21.23 9.51 -5.42
N THR A 106 20.48 10.49 -4.91
CA THR A 106 21.00 11.38 -3.85
C THR A 106 21.33 10.60 -2.58
N THR A 107 20.49 9.63 -2.21
CA THR A 107 20.74 8.77 -1.07
C THR A 107 21.96 7.87 -1.32
N LEU A 108 22.06 7.24 -2.50
CA LEU A 108 23.23 6.44 -2.89
C LEU A 108 24.52 7.25 -2.99
N LEU A 109 24.46 8.53 -3.37
CA LEU A 109 25.59 9.46 -3.38
C LEU A 109 26.11 9.67 -1.96
N ILE A 110 25.19 9.92 -1.01
CA ILE A 110 25.52 10.09 0.41
C ILE A 110 26.08 8.78 0.97
N GLU A 111 25.45 7.64 0.68
CA GLU A 111 25.94 6.33 1.12
C GLU A 111 27.33 6.02 0.58
N ARG A 112 27.59 6.29 -0.72
CA ARG A 112 28.92 6.11 -1.31
C ARG A 112 29.98 7.02 -0.68
N ALA A 113 29.61 8.24 -0.32
CA ALA A 113 30.51 9.16 0.37
C ALA A 113 30.85 8.70 1.80
N LEU A 114 29.93 8.00 2.48
CA LEU A 114 30.12 7.52 3.85
C LEU A 114 30.81 6.16 3.92
N TRP A 115 30.46 5.24 3.01
CA TRP A 115 30.84 3.82 3.10
C TRP A 115 31.73 3.38 1.93
N GLY A 116 32.00 4.23 0.94
CA GLY A 116 32.76 3.84 -0.25
C GLY A 116 32.03 2.76 -1.05
N LEU A 117 32.69 1.64 -1.31
CA LEU A 117 32.10 0.46 -1.95
C LEU A 117 31.94 -0.71 -0.98
N ASP A 118 31.82 -0.43 0.33
CA ASP A 118 31.44 -1.44 1.30
C ASP A 118 29.91 -1.65 1.24
N PRO A 119 29.41 -2.82 0.77
CA PRO A 119 27.97 -3.07 0.62
C PRO A 119 27.23 -3.08 1.97
N THR A 120 27.91 -3.33 3.09
CA THR A 120 27.27 -3.44 4.40
C THR A 120 26.50 -2.17 4.78
N GLY A 121 27.06 -0.98 4.51
CA GLY A 121 26.41 0.30 4.79
C GLY A 121 25.07 0.45 4.05
N TYR A 122 25.03 0.02 2.79
CA TYR A 122 23.84 0.10 1.93
C TYR A 122 22.72 -0.83 2.40
N HIS A 123 23.06 -2.08 2.74
CA HIS A 123 22.08 -3.02 3.29
C HIS A 123 21.47 -2.52 4.60
N TRP A 124 22.27 -1.90 5.48
CA TRP A 124 21.75 -1.32 6.73
C TRP A 124 20.69 -0.25 6.48
N ILE A 125 20.91 0.65 5.53
CA ILE A 125 19.93 1.69 5.21
C ILE A 125 18.62 1.07 4.72
N ASN A 126 18.68 0.08 3.82
CA ASN A 126 17.48 -0.60 3.34
C ASN A 126 16.71 -1.30 4.46
N ILE A 127 17.40 -2.01 5.35
CA ILE A 127 16.79 -2.74 6.46
C ILE A 127 16.16 -1.78 7.48
N LEU A 128 16.86 -0.70 7.82
CA LEU A 128 16.34 0.31 8.75
C LEU A 128 15.11 1.04 8.16
N LEU A 129 15.12 1.33 6.86
CA LEU A 129 13.95 1.87 6.16
C LEU A 129 12.79 0.85 6.15
N HIS A 130 13.06 -0.44 5.96
CA HIS A 130 12.04 -1.48 6.01
C HIS A 130 11.41 -1.63 7.41
N VAL A 131 12.23 -1.60 8.47
CA VAL A 131 11.74 -1.53 9.86
C VAL A 131 10.86 -0.29 10.06
N ALA A 132 11.32 0.87 9.61
CA ALA A 132 10.55 2.10 9.71
C ALA A 132 9.22 1.99 8.96
N ASN A 133 9.21 1.38 7.77
CA ASN A 133 8.01 1.11 6.99
C ASN A 133 7.02 0.21 7.73
N ALA A 134 7.48 -0.89 8.33
CA ALA A 134 6.62 -1.78 9.12
C ALA A 134 6.00 -1.04 10.32
N LEU A 135 6.76 -0.21 11.02
CA LEU A 135 6.27 0.59 12.15
C LEU A 135 5.29 1.69 11.70
N LEU A 136 5.56 2.35 10.57
CA LEU A 136 4.65 3.33 9.97
C LEU A 136 3.35 2.67 9.51
N LEU A 137 3.43 1.48 8.91
CA LEU A 137 2.28 0.67 8.52
C LEU A 137 1.44 0.29 9.74
N TRP A 138 2.08 -0.22 10.81
CA TRP A 138 1.38 -0.53 12.05
C TRP A 138 0.63 0.70 12.57
N ARG A 139 1.30 1.86 12.61
CA ARG A 139 0.70 3.12 13.05
C ARG A 139 -0.45 3.57 12.14
N LEU A 140 -0.33 3.41 10.83
CA LEU A 140 -1.35 3.77 9.86
C LEU A 140 -2.59 2.88 10.03
N LEU A 141 -2.42 1.56 10.05
CA LEU A 141 -3.51 0.61 10.22
C LEU A 141 -4.20 0.77 11.59
N THR A 142 -3.43 1.02 12.66
CA THR A 142 -3.99 1.35 13.99
C THR A 142 -4.84 2.61 13.92
N ARG A 143 -4.37 3.65 13.22
CA ARG A 143 -5.12 4.91 13.05
C ARG A 143 -6.37 4.75 12.18
N LEU A 144 -6.35 3.82 11.24
CA LEU A 144 -7.51 3.42 10.43
C LEU A 144 -8.44 2.44 11.17
N ALA A 145 -8.12 2.08 12.42
CA ALA A 145 -8.86 1.12 13.25
C ALA A 145 -9.02 -0.25 12.57
N ILE A 146 -7.99 -0.70 11.84
CA ILE A 146 -7.94 -2.03 11.24
C ILE A 146 -7.60 -3.05 12.34
N PRO A 147 -8.45 -4.06 12.59
CA PRO A 147 -8.14 -5.15 13.52
C PRO A 147 -6.86 -5.88 13.08
N GLY A 148 -6.04 -6.31 14.04
CA GLY A 148 -4.79 -7.01 13.71
C GLY A 148 -3.71 -6.14 13.06
N ALA A 149 -3.75 -4.81 13.23
CA ALA A 149 -2.74 -3.89 12.68
C ALA A 149 -1.28 -4.27 13.02
N TRP A 150 -1.04 -4.81 14.22
CA TRP A 150 0.29 -5.28 14.65
C TRP A 150 0.70 -6.56 13.91
N LEU A 151 -0.24 -7.47 13.67
CA LEU A 151 -0.02 -8.70 12.93
C LEU A 151 0.25 -8.39 11.45
N ALA A 152 -0.52 -7.47 10.87
CA ALA A 152 -0.30 -7.01 9.50
C ALA A 152 1.10 -6.41 9.32
N ALA A 153 1.57 -5.61 10.28
CA ALA A 153 2.92 -5.06 10.25
C ALA A 153 4.00 -6.14 10.44
N GLY A 154 3.77 -7.12 11.31
CA GLY A 154 4.66 -8.28 11.47
C GLY A 154 4.75 -9.12 10.20
N ILE A 155 3.60 -9.45 9.58
CA ILE A 155 3.55 -10.19 8.32
C ILE A 155 4.29 -9.38 7.27
N PHE A 156 3.96 -8.10 7.09
CA PHE A 156 4.65 -7.23 6.14
C PHE A 156 6.16 -7.22 6.34
N ALA A 157 6.64 -7.10 7.58
CA ALA A 157 8.07 -7.00 7.87
C ALA A 157 8.85 -8.30 7.68
N LEU A 158 8.18 -9.45 7.80
CA LEU A 158 8.81 -10.77 7.80
C LEU A 158 8.42 -11.60 6.58
N HIS A 159 7.68 -11.05 5.61
CA HIS A 159 7.22 -11.80 4.46
C HIS A 159 8.35 -11.98 3.42
N PRO A 160 8.56 -13.20 2.88
CA PRO A 160 9.68 -13.46 1.96
C PRO A 160 9.64 -12.65 0.67
N VAL A 161 8.46 -12.25 0.19
CA VAL A 161 8.32 -11.37 -0.99
C VAL A 161 8.96 -9.99 -0.82
N GLN A 162 9.28 -9.59 0.42
CA GLN A 162 9.97 -8.32 0.68
C GLN A 162 11.48 -8.44 0.50
N VAL A 163 12.04 -9.65 0.47
CA VAL A 163 13.50 -9.88 0.44
C VAL A 163 14.14 -9.13 -0.70
N GLU A 164 13.59 -9.24 -1.91
CA GLU A 164 14.13 -8.54 -3.07
C GLU A 164 14.11 -7.00 -2.91
N SER A 165 13.15 -6.44 -2.19
CA SER A 165 13.14 -4.98 -1.92
C SER A 165 14.09 -4.54 -0.82
N VAL A 166 14.46 -5.44 0.10
CA VAL A 166 15.23 -5.12 1.30
C VAL A 166 16.70 -5.51 1.15
N ALA A 167 16.97 -6.68 0.58
CA ALA A 167 18.31 -7.23 0.42
C ALA A 167 19.04 -6.65 -0.79
N TRP A 168 18.37 -6.43 -1.92
CA TRP A 168 19.00 -5.83 -3.10
C TRP A 168 19.22 -4.33 -2.90
N ILE A 169 20.48 -3.89 -2.97
CA ILE A 169 20.89 -2.51 -2.64
C ILE A 169 20.12 -1.49 -3.49
N THR A 170 20.05 -1.72 -4.80
CA THR A 170 19.37 -0.82 -5.74
C THR A 170 17.84 -0.77 -5.56
N GLU A 171 17.23 -1.71 -4.83
CA GLU A 171 15.83 -1.56 -4.39
C GLU A 171 15.64 -0.64 -3.18
N LEU A 172 16.67 0.09 -2.77
CA LEU A 172 16.55 1.30 -1.94
C LEU A 172 15.38 2.18 -2.40
N LYS A 173 15.21 2.33 -3.73
CA LYS A 173 14.09 3.05 -4.34
C LYS A 173 12.72 2.61 -3.82
N ASN A 174 12.50 1.31 -3.60
CA ASN A 174 11.23 0.77 -3.10
C ASN A 174 11.01 1.07 -1.62
N VAL A 175 11.99 0.77 -0.77
CA VAL A 175 11.87 0.97 0.68
C VAL A 175 11.82 2.46 1.04
N LEU A 176 12.59 3.31 0.33
CA LEU A 176 12.60 4.76 0.52
C LEU A 176 11.30 5.40 0.02
N MET A 177 10.82 5.01 -1.16
CA MET A 177 9.52 5.45 -1.67
C MET A 177 8.40 5.03 -0.72
N GLY A 178 8.41 3.78 -0.23
CA GLY A 178 7.43 3.28 0.72
C GLY A 178 7.39 4.08 2.02
N PHE A 179 8.55 4.53 2.51
CA PHE A 179 8.65 5.34 3.73
C PHE A 179 7.92 6.67 3.58
N PHE A 180 8.22 7.40 2.51
CA PHE A 180 7.55 8.66 2.23
C PHE A 180 6.09 8.49 1.81
N PHE A 181 5.73 7.39 1.14
CA PHE A 181 4.35 7.04 0.81
C PHE A 181 3.52 6.85 2.09
N LEU A 182 3.99 6.04 3.04
CA LEU A 182 3.31 5.80 4.31
C LEU A 182 3.23 7.06 5.19
N LEU A 183 4.29 7.88 5.23
CA LEU A 183 4.25 9.18 5.89
C LEU A 183 3.21 10.11 5.29
N THR A 184 3.07 10.09 3.95
CA THR A 184 2.03 10.84 3.25
C THR A 184 0.64 10.38 3.66
N LEU A 185 0.38 9.07 3.70
CA LEU A 185 -0.92 8.53 4.13
C LEU A 185 -1.23 8.87 5.60
N LEU A 186 -0.22 8.80 6.49
CA LEU A 186 -0.37 9.21 7.89
C LEU A 186 -0.70 10.70 8.03
N ALA A 187 -0.01 11.57 7.28
CA ALA A 187 -0.30 13.00 7.24
C ALA A 187 -1.70 13.26 6.66
N TRP A 188 -2.09 12.57 5.59
CA TRP A 188 -3.42 12.66 5.01
C TRP A 188 -4.51 12.30 6.01
N THR A 189 -4.38 11.18 6.74
CA THR A 189 -5.36 10.78 7.76
C THR A 189 -5.47 11.78 8.93
N ARG A 190 -4.47 12.64 9.13
CA ARG A 190 -4.49 13.74 10.11
C ARG A 190 -5.13 15.00 9.53
N PHE A 191 -4.88 15.28 8.26
CA PHE A 191 -5.49 16.39 7.54
C PHE A 191 -7.01 16.23 7.45
N VAL A 192 -7.48 15.02 7.12
CA VAL A 192 -8.92 14.76 6.93
C VAL A 192 -9.67 14.56 8.25
N ASP A 193 -8.99 14.54 9.40
CA ASP A 193 -9.57 14.34 10.73
C ASP A 193 -10.17 15.65 11.25
N GLU A 194 -11.50 15.70 11.39
CA GLU A 194 -12.24 16.89 11.80
C GLU A 194 -11.91 17.36 13.23
N ARG A 195 -11.36 16.46 14.06
CA ARG A 195 -10.94 16.79 15.43
C ARG A 195 -9.63 17.60 15.46
N GLN A 196 -8.93 17.70 14.33
CA GLN A 196 -7.61 18.32 14.27
C GLN A 196 -7.72 19.85 14.15
N ARG A 197 -7.11 20.60 15.08
CA ARG A 197 -7.15 22.07 15.12
C ARG A 197 -6.42 22.77 13.96
N ARG A 198 -5.38 22.15 13.39
CA ARG A 198 -4.52 22.74 12.34
C ARG A 198 -4.32 21.75 11.18
N PRO A 199 -5.38 21.40 10.43
CA PRO A 199 -5.35 20.32 9.46
C PRO A 199 -4.36 20.62 8.31
N TRP A 200 -4.31 21.86 7.82
CA TRP A 200 -3.46 22.27 6.70
C TRP A 200 -1.95 22.07 6.90
N ARG A 201 -1.47 22.00 8.15
CA ARG A 201 -0.08 21.61 8.42
C ARG A 201 0.21 20.20 7.90
N PHE A 202 -0.72 19.28 8.13
CA PHE A 202 -0.60 17.90 7.66
C PHE A 202 -0.82 17.78 6.15
N TYR A 203 -1.63 18.65 5.55
CA TYR A 203 -1.74 18.72 4.10
C TYR A 203 -0.41 19.08 3.43
N ARG A 204 0.27 20.12 3.93
CA ARG A 204 1.60 20.53 3.43
C ARG A 204 2.64 19.43 3.63
N LEU A 205 2.65 18.79 4.80
CA LEU A 205 3.53 17.64 5.05
C LEU A 205 3.24 16.48 4.09
N ALA A 206 1.96 16.17 3.84
CA ALA A 206 1.57 15.15 2.88
C ALA A 206 2.08 15.46 1.47
N LEU A 207 1.99 16.72 1.01
CA LEU A 207 2.55 17.12 -0.29
C LEU A 207 4.08 16.99 -0.33
N VAL A 208 4.79 17.45 0.70
CA VAL A 208 6.25 17.35 0.76
C VAL A 208 6.70 15.88 0.72
N PHE A 209 6.12 15.04 1.58
CA PHE A 209 6.43 13.61 1.57
C PHE A 209 6.05 12.96 0.25
N TYR A 210 4.97 13.40 -0.41
CA TYR A 210 4.61 12.84 -1.68
C TYR A 210 5.62 13.15 -2.78
N VAL A 211 6.11 14.39 -2.86
CA VAL A 211 7.17 14.77 -3.78
C VAL A 211 8.42 13.93 -3.53
N LEU A 212 8.81 13.74 -2.26
CA LEU A 212 9.94 12.86 -1.91
C LEU A 212 9.71 11.40 -2.32
N ALA A 213 8.50 10.88 -2.17
CA ALA A 213 8.15 9.53 -2.61
C ALA A 213 8.28 9.38 -4.14
N LEU A 214 7.75 10.35 -4.91
CA LEU A 214 7.87 10.38 -6.37
C LEU A 214 9.32 10.51 -6.84
N SER A 215 10.13 11.31 -6.14
CA SER A 215 11.57 11.44 -6.40
C SER A 215 12.37 10.18 -6.05
N ALA A 216 11.87 9.31 -5.18
CA ALA A 216 12.50 8.02 -4.86
C ALA A 216 12.12 6.93 -5.87
N LYS A 217 10.83 6.79 -6.21
CA LYS A 217 10.36 5.88 -7.26
C LYS A 217 9.06 6.39 -7.87
N SER A 218 8.99 6.42 -9.19
CA SER A 218 7.85 6.95 -9.95
C SER A 218 6.54 6.20 -9.71
N THR A 219 6.58 4.93 -9.26
CA THR A 219 5.40 4.13 -8.91
C THR A 219 4.58 4.70 -7.75
N ALA A 220 5.14 5.65 -6.99
CA ALA A 220 4.37 6.48 -6.06
C ALA A 220 3.26 7.29 -6.76
N CYS A 221 3.24 7.41 -8.09
CA CYS A 221 2.14 8.00 -8.87
C CYS A 221 0.75 7.42 -8.53
N THR A 222 0.70 6.23 -7.92
CA THR A 222 -0.52 5.55 -7.46
C THR A 222 -1.08 6.07 -6.12
N LEU A 223 -0.34 6.89 -5.38
CA LEU A 223 -0.75 7.45 -4.08
C LEU A 223 -2.14 8.12 -4.09
N PRO A 224 -2.54 8.94 -5.10
CA PRO A 224 -3.85 9.58 -5.09
C PRO A 224 -5.00 8.58 -4.97
N ALA A 225 -4.88 7.39 -5.56
CA ALA A 225 -5.85 6.31 -5.39
C ALA A 225 -5.94 5.88 -3.92
N ALA A 226 -4.80 5.71 -3.23
CA ALA A 226 -4.77 5.41 -1.80
C ALA A 226 -5.40 6.52 -0.94
N LEU A 227 -5.23 7.80 -1.29
CA LEU A 227 -5.87 8.92 -0.58
C LEU A 227 -7.40 8.84 -0.67
N PHE A 228 -7.93 8.55 -1.87
CA PHE A 228 -9.36 8.32 -2.09
C PHE A 228 -9.87 7.10 -1.33
N LEU A 229 -9.13 5.99 -1.36
CA LEU A 229 -9.49 4.76 -0.66
C LEU A 229 -9.55 4.96 0.85
N ILE A 230 -8.69 5.79 1.44
CA ILE A 230 -8.78 6.17 2.86
C ILE A 230 -10.07 6.93 3.16
N LEU A 231 -10.47 7.89 2.32
CA LEU A 231 -11.75 8.60 2.49
C LEU A 231 -12.93 7.63 2.39
N TRP A 232 -12.89 6.71 1.42
CA TRP A 232 -13.90 5.68 1.22
C TRP A 232 -14.01 4.75 2.43
N LEU A 233 -12.87 4.26 2.93
CA LEU A 233 -12.78 3.39 4.10
C LEU A 233 -13.36 4.05 5.35
N GLN A 234 -13.01 5.33 5.59
CA GLN A 234 -13.48 6.11 6.73
C GLN A 234 -14.93 6.60 6.60
N LYS A 235 -15.63 6.25 5.51
CA LYS A 235 -17.00 6.70 5.21
C LYS A 235 -17.15 8.23 5.23
N LYS A 236 -16.09 8.94 4.85
CA LYS A 236 -16.12 10.41 4.74
C LYS A 236 -16.85 10.80 3.45
N ARG A 237 -17.52 11.96 3.48
CA ARG A 237 -18.17 12.52 2.29
C ARG A 237 -17.09 12.94 1.29
N ILE A 238 -17.22 12.49 0.05
CA ILE A 238 -16.38 12.89 -1.08
C ILE A 238 -17.15 13.99 -1.81
N ASP A 239 -16.93 15.24 -1.40
CA ASP A 239 -17.49 16.42 -2.05
C ASP A 239 -16.45 17.08 -2.99
N TRP A 240 -16.87 18.11 -3.71
CA TRP A 240 -15.98 18.83 -4.62
C TRP A 240 -14.75 19.41 -3.90
N ARG A 241 -14.89 19.82 -2.63
CA ARG A 241 -13.77 20.32 -1.83
C ARG A 241 -12.72 19.24 -1.59
N ARG A 242 -13.11 18.00 -1.28
CA ARG A 242 -12.18 16.86 -1.13
C ARG A 242 -11.50 16.52 -2.45
N VAL A 243 -12.24 16.55 -3.56
CA VAL A 243 -11.68 16.32 -4.90
C VAL A 243 -10.61 17.38 -5.21
N LEU A 244 -10.92 18.67 -5.04
CA LEU A 244 -9.96 19.77 -5.25
C LEU A 244 -8.70 19.64 -4.37
N GLN A 245 -8.82 19.11 -3.15
CA GLN A 245 -7.66 18.85 -2.27
C GLN A 245 -6.74 17.74 -2.80
N ILE A 246 -7.27 16.78 -3.55
CA ILE A 246 -6.51 15.66 -4.12
C ILE A 246 -5.92 16.01 -5.49
N VAL A 247 -6.49 16.97 -6.22
CA VAL A 247 -6.01 17.40 -7.55
C VAL A 247 -4.49 17.65 -7.59
N PRO A 248 -3.85 18.38 -6.65
CA PRO A 248 -2.40 18.55 -6.68
C PRO A 248 -1.61 17.24 -6.63
N PHE A 249 -2.08 16.25 -5.86
CA PHE A 249 -1.46 14.92 -5.81
C PHE A 249 -1.65 14.17 -7.14
N VAL A 250 -2.83 14.28 -7.76
CA VAL A 250 -3.09 13.68 -9.08
C VAL A 250 -2.18 14.29 -10.14
N VAL A 251 -2.06 15.61 -10.18
CA VAL A 251 -1.20 16.31 -11.15
C VAL A 251 0.26 15.87 -10.97
N LEU A 252 0.81 15.93 -9.76
CA LEU A 252 2.19 15.50 -9.48
C LEU A 252 2.43 14.03 -9.86
N GLY A 253 1.49 13.14 -9.49
CA GLY A 253 1.59 11.72 -9.79
C GLY A 253 1.50 11.42 -11.29
N LEU A 254 0.56 12.03 -12.00
CA LEU A 254 0.43 11.88 -13.45
C LEU A 254 1.65 12.43 -14.18
N THR A 255 2.17 13.60 -13.80
CA THR A 255 3.37 14.17 -14.41
C THR A 255 4.56 13.23 -14.28
N MET A 256 4.85 12.75 -13.07
CA MET A 256 5.96 11.82 -12.85
C MET A 256 5.72 10.44 -13.48
N GLY A 257 4.48 9.96 -13.51
CA GLY A 257 4.12 8.74 -14.22
C GLY A 257 4.38 8.85 -15.73
N LEU A 258 3.97 9.97 -16.35
CA LEU A 258 4.22 10.23 -17.78
C LEU A 258 5.72 10.38 -18.08
N ILE A 259 6.48 11.06 -17.21
CA ILE A 259 7.94 11.12 -17.32
C ILE A 259 8.54 9.72 -17.28
N ALA A 260 8.09 8.85 -16.38
CA ALA A 260 8.58 7.47 -16.30
C ALA A 260 8.25 6.65 -17.56
N VAL A 261 7.02 6.78 -18.11
CA VAL A 261 6.66 6.12 -19.38
C VAL A 261 7.52 6.63 -20.53
N TRP A 262 7.74 7.94 -20.59
CA TRP A 262 8.62 8.54 -21.59
C TRP A 262 10.06 8.03 -21.43
N TRP A 263 10.57 7.97 -20.20
CA TRP A 263 11.91 7.51 -19.89
C TRP A 263 12.13 6.06 -20.34
N GLU A 264 11.22 5.15 -19.98
CA GLU A 264 11.25 3.75 -20.43
C GLU A 264 11.30 3.65 -21.96
N ARG A 265 10.42 4.40 -22.64
CA ARG A 265 10.25 4.29 -24.09
C ARG A 265 11.37 4.96 -24.90
N TYR A 266 11.94 6.04 -24.40
CA TYR A 266 12.85 6.90 -25.18
C TYR A 266 14.30 6.81 -24.70
N HIS A 267 14.53 6.64 -23.39
CA HIS A 267 15.87 6.61 -22.79
C HIS A 267 16.38 5.18 -22.57
N VAL A 268 15.57 4.33 -21.93
CA VAL A 268 15.92 2.91 -21.69
C VAL A 268 15.78 2.07 -22.96
N GLY A 269 14.89 2.49 -23.86
CA GLY A 269 14.75 1.89 -25.19
C GLY A 269 13.83 0.67 -25.21
N THR A 270 12.68 0.72 -24.53
CA THR A 270 11.60 -0.29 -24.65
C THR A 270 10.85 -0.21 -25.99
N ARG A 271 11.59 -0.09 -27.08
CA ARG A 271 11.11 -0.05 -28.46
C ARG A 271 11.46 -1.35 -29.16
N GLY A 272 10.56 -1.81 -30.04
CA GLY A 272 10.77 -3.01 -30.84
C GLY A 272 9.66 -4.04 -30.66
N THR A 273 9.71 -5.08 -31.48
CA THR A 273 8.69 -6.14 -31.54
C THR A 273 8.53 -6.87 -30.21
N MET A 274 9.61 -7.03 -29.44
CA MET A 274 9.60 -7.65 -28.11
C MET A 274 8.69 -6.93 -27.09
N PHE A 275 8.55 -5.60 -27.21
CA PHE A 275 7.72 -4.79 -26.32
C PHE A 275 6.36 -4.44 -26.95
N ALA A 276 6.08 -4.95 -28.15
CA ALA A 276 4.88 -4.62 -28.92
C ALA A 276 3.69 -5.53 -28.55
N LEU A 277 3.39 -5.68 -27.25
CA LEU A 277 2.20 -6.41 -26.82
C LEU A 277 0.92 -5.66 -27.18
N GLY A 278 0.00 -6.34 -27.85
CA GLY A 278 -1.33 -5.86 -28.18
C GLY A 278 -2.24 -5.70 -26.94
N PRO A 279 -3.39 -5.02 -27.05
CA PRO A 279 -4.28 -4.75 -25.92
C PRO A 279 -4.77 -6.02 -25.19
N LEU A 280 -5.08 -7.09 -25.94
CA LEU A 280 -5.53 -8.36 -25.37
C LEU A 280 -4.39 -9.08 -24.63
N GLU A 281 -3.18 -9.07 -25.17
CA GLU A 281 -2.01 -9.67 -24.52
C GLU A 281 -1.71 -8.97 -23.20
N ARG A 282 -1.75 -7.62 -23.18
CA ARG A 282 -1.59 -6.83 -21.95
C ARG A 282 -2.65 -7.15 -20.91
N LEU A 283 -3.91 -7.37 -21.33
CA LEU A 283 -5.00 -7.75 -20.43
C LEU A 283 -4.76 -9.13 -19.81
N ILE A 284 -4.31 -10.10 -20.61
CA ILE A 284 -3.97 -11.45 -20.16
C ILE A 284 -2.82 -11.40 -19.16
N VAL A 285 -1.74 -10.67 -19.48
CA VAL A 285 -0.59 -10.48 -18.58
C VAL A 285 -1.03 -9.82 -17.27
N ALA A 286 -1.79 -8.72 -17.33
CA ALA A 286 -2.20 -7.98 -16.15
C ALA A 286 -3.09 -8.78 -15.21
N THR A 287 -4.04 -9.53 -15.76
CA THR A 287 -4.90 -10.37 -14.95
C THR A 287 -4.14 -11.56 -14.36
N HIS A 288 -3.29 -12.22 -15.15
CA HIS A 288 -2.44 -13.31 -14.64
C HIS A 288 -1.47 -12.81 -13.56
N ALA A 289 -0.84 -11.65 -13.75
CA ALA A 289 0.07 -11.03 -12.78
C ALA A 289 -0.60 -10.71 -11.45
N ALA A 290 -1.83 -10.17 -11.45
CA ALA A 290 -2.56 -9.92 -10.21
C ALA A 290 -2.76 -11.20 -9.37
N TRP A 291 -3.09 -12.32 -10.02
CA TRP A 291 -3.23 -13.62 -9.35
C TRP A 291 -1.89 -14.23 -8.96
N PHE A 292 -0.85 -14.06 -9.77
CA PHE A 292 0.51 -14.48 -9.45
C PHE A 292 0.98 -13.83 -8.14
N TYR A 293 0.85 -12.49 -8.03
CA TYR A 293 1.25 -11.77 -6.81
C TYR A 293 0.43 -12.19 -5.59
N LEU A 294 -0.89 -12.33 -5.72
CA LEU A 294 -1.72 -12.88 -4.63
C LEU A 294 -1.24 -14.29 -4.24
N GLY A 295 -0.97 -15.15 -5.21
CA GLY A 295 -0.44 -16.50 -4.99
C GLY A 295 0.87 -16.49 -4.20
N LYS A 296 1.81 -15.61 -4.55
CA LYS A 296 3.08 -15.45 -3.85
C LYS A 296 2.93 -14.89 -2.44
N LEU A 297 1.86 -14.13 -2.15
CA LEU A 297 1.53 -13.72 -0.77
C LEU A 297 0.95 -14.85 0.07
N PHE A 298 0.15 -15.74 -0.52
CA PHE A 298 -0.42 -16.87 0.22
C PHE A 298 0.57 -18.03 0.37
N TRP A 299 1.43 -18.24 -0.63
CA TRP A 299 2.37 -19.36 -0.68
C TRP A 299 3.74 -18.90 -1.23
N PRO A 300 4.59 -18.25 -0.40
CA PRO A 300 5.86 -17.66 -0.82
C PRO A 300 6.96 -18.71 -0.99
N THR A 301 6.78 -19.62 -1.96
CA THR A 301 7.78 -20.63 -2.33
C THR A 301 8.35 -20.36 -3.72
N LYS A 302 9.60 -20.80 -3.95
CA LYS A 302 10.33 -20.61 -5.21
C LYS A 302 10.30 -19.14 -5.65
N LEU A 303 10.67 -18.25 -4.72
CA LEU A 303 10.93 -16.86 -5.05
C LEU A 303 12.26 -16.80 -5.78
N THR A 304 12.29 -16.10 -6.90
CA THR A 304 13.45 -16.03 -7.80
C THR A 304 13.52 -14.67 -8.42
N PHE A 305 14.72 -14.14 -8.58
CA PHE A 305 14.96 -12.82 -9.18
C PHE A 305 14.38 -12.68 -10.60
N ILE A 306 14.44 -13.75 -11.41
CA ILE A 306 13.88 -13.79 -12.76
C ILE A 306 12.95 -14.99 -12.88
N TYR A 307 11.65 -14.72 -12.98
CA TYR A 307 10.66 -15.78 -13.19
C TYR A 307 10.61 -16.23 -14.65
N PRO A 308 10.33 -17.53 -14.92
CA PRO A 308 10.11 -18.02 -16.28
C PRO A 308 9.06 -17.21 -17.02
N GLN A 309 9.40 -16.79 -18.24
CA GLN A 309 8.52 -15.98 -19.05
C GLN A 309 7.27 -16.76 -19.48
N TRP A 310 6.11 -16.10 -19.44
CA TRP A 310 4.84 -16.73 -19.81
C TRP A 310 4.61 -16.70 -21.32
N THR A 311 4.09 -17.79 -21.86
CA THR A 311 3.59 -17.83 -23.24
C THR A 311 2.20 -17.21 -23.30
N ILE A 312 2.06 -16.11 -24.04
CA ILE A 312 0.79 -15.41 -24.20
C ILE A 312 0.16 -15.82 -25.52
N THR A 313 -1.03 -16.41 -25.47
CA THR A 313 -1.75 -16.87 -26.67
C THR A 313 -3.17 -16.32 -26.65
N PRO A 314 -3.42 -15.12 -27.24
CA PRO A 314 -4.73 -14.48 -27.19
C PRO A 314 -5.87 -15.30 -27.79
N GLY A 315 -5.56 -16.21 -28.72
CA GLY A 315 -6.52 -17.12 -29.33
C GLY A 315 -6.92 -18.32 -28.45
N ASN A 316 -6.25 -18.55 -27.32
CA ASN A 316 -6.59 -19.62 -26.39
C ASN A 316 -7.58 -19.12 -25.33
N PRO A 317 -8.82 -19.66 -25.25
CA PRO A 317 -9.79 -19.25 -24.22
C PRO A 317 -9.31 -19.42 -22.79
N LEU A 318 -8.43 -20.40 -22.52
CA LEU A 318 -7.87 -20.63 -21.19
C LEU A 318 -7.01 -19.46 -20.69
N ALA A 319 -6.46 -18.64 -21.60
CA ALA A 319 -5.68 -17.46 -21.23
C ALA A 319 -6.51 -16.41 -20.44
N TYR A 320 -7.85 -16.46 -20.55
CA TYR A 320 -8.75 -15.52 -19.90
C TYR A 320 -9.32 -16.03 -18.56
N ILE A 321 -8.91 -17.21 -18.08
CA ILE A 321 -9.41 -17.78 -16.81
C ILE A 321 -9.17 -16.84 -15.63
N TRP A 322 -8.02 -16.16 -15.62
CA TRP A 322 -7.61 -15.20 -14.61
C TRP A 322 -8.46 -13.92 -14.63
N LEU A 323 -8.87 -13.47 -15.81
CA LEU A 323 -9.81 -12.36 -15.98
C LEU A 323 -11.19 -12.73 -15.40
N VAL A 324 -11.71 -13.90 -15.77
CA VAL A 324 -13.02 -14.39 -15.27
C VAL A 324 -12.99 -14.56 -13.76
N ALA A 325 -11.93 -15.17 -13.22
CA ALA A 325 -11.73 -15.29 -11.78
C ALA A 325 -11.68 -13.91 -11.10
N GLY A 326 -10.99 -12.93 -11.71
CA GLY A 326 -10.91 -11.56 -11.21
C GLY A 326 -12.28 -10.87 -11.14
N ILE A 327 -13.09 -11.00 -12.20
CA ILE A 327 -14.46 -10.48 -12.24
C ILE A 327 -15.33 -11.15 -11.18
N ALA A 328 -15.24 -12.47 -11.04
CA ALA A 328 -15.96 -13.23 -10.02
C ALA A 328 -15.58 -12.79 -8.61
N LEU A 329 -14.28 -12.55 -8.35
CA LEU A 329 -13.79 -12.04 -7.07
C LEU A 329 -14.32 -10.62 -6.79
N CYS A 330 -14.31 -9.72 -7.78
CA CYS A 330 -14.88 -8.38 -7.67
C CYS A 330 -16.38 -8.44 -7.36
N ALA A 331 -17.14 -9.31 -8.03
CA ALA A 331 -18.56 -9.52 -7.76
C ALA A 331 -18.77 -10.06 -6.34
N ALA A 332 -17.99 -11.06 -5.91
CA ALA A 332 -18.06 -11.62 -4.57
C ALA A 332 -17.79 -10.55 -3.50
N ILE A 333 -16.77 -9.72 -3.66
CA ILE A 333 -16.46 -8.60 -2.76
C ILE A 333 -17.62 -7.60 -2.72
N TYR A 334 -18.17 -7.24 -3.90
CA TYR A 334 -19.29 -6.30 -4.00
C TYR A 334 -20.53 -6.80 -3.26
N PHE A 335 -20.89 -8.07 -3.39
CA PHE A 335 -22.04 -8.65 -2.69
C PHE A 335 -21.76 -8.92 -1.20
N ALA A 336 -20.51 -9.24 -0.84
CA ALA A 336 -20.09 -9.46 0.55
C ALA A 336 -19.94 -8.15 1.34
N ARG A 337 -19.84 -6.99 0.67
CA ARG A 337 -19.65 -5.68 1.34
C ARG A 337 -20.73 -5.34 2.37
N ARG A 338 -21.95 -5.89 2.20
CA ARG A 338 -23.05 -5.72 3.17
C ARG A 338 -22.77 -6.39 4.52
N TYR A 339 -21.92 -7.42 4.53
CA TYR A 339 -21.57 -8.20 5.71
C TYR A 339 -20.19 -7.83 6.28
N VAL A 340 -19.20 -7.67 5.41
CA VAL A 340 -17.79 -7.46 5.81
C VAL A 340 -17.42 -5.96 5.91
N GLY A 341 -18.27 -5.08 5.36
CA GLY A 341 -18.00 -3.64 5.24
C GLY A 341 -17.10 -3.30 4.05
N ARG A 342 -16.52 -2.09 4.06
CA ARG A 342 -15.67 -1.56 2.97
C ARG A 342 -14.22 -2.06 2.99
N SER A 343 -13.81 -2.78 4.03
CA SER A 343 -12.39 -3.15 4.21
C SER A 343 -11.88 -4.09 3.11
N ALA A 344 -12.68 -5.07 2.69
CA ALA A 344 -12.29 -6.00 1.63
C ALA A 344 -12.17 -5.30 0.27
N GLU A 345 -13.13 -4.43 -0.05
CA GLU A 345 -13.12 -3.60 -1.26
C GLU A 345 -11.89 -2.68 -1.30
N VAL A 346 -11.60 -1.99 -0.19
CA VAL A 346 -10.45 -1.09 -0.08
C VAL A 346 -9.14 -1.84 -0.19
N ALA A 347 -9.03 -3.02 0.42
CA ALA A 347 -7.84 -3.86 0.34
C ALA A 347 -7.56 -4.33 -1.10
N ALA A 348 -8.59 -4.82 -1.79
CA ALA A 348 -8.47 -5.26 -3.18
C ALA A 348 -8.18 -4.09 -4.14
N ALA A 349 -8.90 -2.97 -3.97
CA ALA A 349 -8.67 -1.78 -4.79
C ALA A 349 -7.28 -1.19 -4.57
N PHE A 350 -6.78 -1.17 -3.32
CA PHE A 350 -5.43 -0.71 -3.01
C PHE A 350 -4.37 -1.62 -3.67
N PHE A 351 -4.54 -2.94 -3.60
CA PHE A 351 -3.65 -3.92 -4.22
C PHE A 351 -3.51 -3.69 -5.73
N ILE A 352 -4.65 -3.62 -6.44
CA ILE A 352 -4.65 -3.43 -7.90
C ILE A 352 -4.16 -2.02 -8.28
N ALA A 353 -4.58 -0.98 -7.56
CA ALA A 353 -4.21 0.39 -7.87
C ALA A 353 -2.71 0.65 -7.69
N THR A 354 -2.07 0.03 -6.70
CA THR A 354 -0.62 0.19 -6.47
C THR A 354 0.22 -0.72 -7.38
N LEU A 355 -0.31 -1.87 -7.80
CA LEU A 355 0.32 -2.69 -8.85
C LEU A 355 0.14 -2.14 -10.26
N SER A 356 -0.85 -1.28 -10.51
CA SER A 356 -1.24 -0.92 -11.88
C SER A 356 -0.10 -0.48 -12.81
N PRO A 357 0.94 0.26 -12.37
CA PRO A 357 2.05 0.64 -13.25
C PRO A 357 2.90 -0.54 -13.72
N VAL A 358 2.90 -1.65 -12.96
CA VAL A 358 3.78 -2.82 -13.15
C VAL A 358 3.00 -4.07 -13.61
N LEU A 359 1.69 -3.96 -13.86
CA LEU A 359 0.85 -5.10 -14.28
C LEU A 359 1.00 -5.50 -15.76
N GLY A 360 1.68 -4.74 -16.62
CA GLY A 360 1.69 -5.05 -18.07
C GLY A 360 1.01 -4.01 -18.95
N PHE A 361 0.37 -2.99 -18.38
CA PHE A 361 -0.24 -1.92 -19.17
C PHE A 361 0.79 -0.95 -19.74
N ILE A 362 1.91 -0.77 -19.03
CA ILE A 362 3.09 -0.03 -19.45
C ILE A 362 4.21 -1.05 -19.61
N MET A 363 4.93 -0.98 -20.73
CA MET A 363 6.07 -1.87 -20.97
C MET A 363 7.28 -1.36 -20.22
N LEU A 364 7.77 -2.18 -19.30
CA LEU A 364 8.99 -1.95 -18.53
C LEU A 364 10.12 -2.76 -19.16
N TYR A 365 11.35 -2.25 -19.09
CA TYR A 365 12.52 -2.97 -19.61
C TYR A 365 12.63 -4.40 -19.06
N THR A 366 12.31 -4.60 -17.77
CA THR A 366 12.32 -5.93 -17.11
C THR A 366 11.45 -6.97 -17.81
N PHE A 367 10.40 -6.56 -18.55
CA PHE A 367 9.54 -7.50 -19.30
C PHE A 367 10.23 -8.20 -20.46
N ARG A 368 11.45 -7.77 -20.81
CA ARG A 368 12.37 -8.54 -21.65
C ARG A 368 12.73 -9.89 -21.04
N TYR A 369 12.80 -9.96 -19.71
CA TYR A 369 13.22 -11.15 -18.97
C TYR A 369 12.03 -11.84 -18.30
N THR A 370 11.14 -11.05 -17.68
CA THR A 370 10.00 -11.59 -16.93
C THR A 370 8.89 -10.56 -16.76
N PHE A 371 7.63 -11.01 -16.74
CA PHE A 371 6.46 -10.13 -16.55
C PHE A 371 6.18 -9.78 -15.09
N VAL A 372 6.86 -10.45 -14.15
CA VAL A 372 6.61 -10.33 -12.72
C VAL A 372 7.91 -10.32 -11.93
N ALA A 373 7.96 -9.57 -10.85
CA ALA A 373 9.08 -9.53 -9.91
C ALA A 373 8.56 -9.31 -8.49
N ASP A 374 9.18 -9.92 -7.47
CA ASP A 374 8.64 -9.89 -6.11
C ASP A 374 8.70 -8.48 -5.51
N HIS A 375 9.72 -7.71 -5.84
CA HIS A 375 9.85 -6.32 -5.39
C HIS A 375 8.72 -5.41 -5.91
N TYR A 376 8.01 -5.76 -6.99
CA TYR A 376 6.90 -4.95 -7.50
C TYR A 376 5.69 -4.89 -6.55
N GLN A 377 5.51 -5.88 -5.68
CA GLN A 377 4.39 -5.93 -4.73
C GLN A 377 4.72 -5.33 -3.35
N TYR A 378 5.90 -4.70 -3.17
CA TYR A 378 6.34 -4.13 -1.89
C TYR A 378 5.24 -3.33 -1.19
N LEU A 379 4.67 -2.31 -1.84
CA LEU A 379 3.52 -1.58 -1.29
C LEU A 379 2.20 -2.33 -1.44
N ALA A 380 1.98 -2.98 -2.58
CA ALA A 380 0.68 -3.53 -2.92
C ALA A 380 0.17 -4.57 -1.93
N CYS A 381 1.08 -5.42 -1.44
CA CYS A 381 0.77 -6.47 -0.48
C CYS A 381 0.15 -5.97 0.82
N ILE A 382 0.29 -4.68 1.17
CA ILE A 382 -0.32 -4.07 2.36
C ILE A 382 -1.84 -4.30 2.39
N GLY A 383 -2.52 -4.20 1.25
CA GLY A 383 -3.98 -4.40 1.16
C GLY A 383 -4.38 -5.80 1.61
N PRO A 384 -3.94 -6.87 0.90
CA PRO A 384 -4.22 -8.25 1.26
C PRO A 384 -3.75 -8.63 2.67
N ILE A 385 -2.55 -8.21 3.06
CA ILE A 385 -1.99 -8.49 4.41
C ILE A 385 -2.86 -7.88 5.51
N ALA A 386 -3.29 -6.62 5.35
CA ALA A 386 -4.17 -5.96 6.31
C ALA A 386 -5.55 -6.64 6.38
N LEU A 387 -6.09 -7.08 5.24
CA LEU A 387 -7.36 -7.78 5.18
C LEU A 387 -7.30 -9.12 5.89
N VAL A 388 -6.30 -9.96 5.57
CA VAL A 388 -6.11 -11.28 6.19
C VAL A 388 -5.91 -11.14 7.69
N SER A 389 -5.07 -10.20 8.12
CA SER A 389 -4.83 -9.94 9.55
C SER A 389 -6.12 -9.54 10.28
N ALA A 390 -6.94 -8.69 9.67
CA ALA A 390 -8.22 -8.28 10.24
C ALA A 390 -9.22 -9.43 10.32
N VAL A 391 -9.26 -10.30 9.30
CA VAL A 391 -10.12 -11.49 9.28
C VAL A 391 -9.68 -12.48 10.37
N LEU A 392 -8.39 -12.77 10.49
CA LEU A 392 -7.87 -13.68 11.52
C LEU A 392 -8.24 -13.23 12.93
N VAL A 393 -8.03 -11.95 13.26
CA VAL A 393 -8.40 -11.42 14.58
C VAL A 393 -9.90 -11.53 14.82
N LYS A 394 -10.73 -11.10 13.86
CA LYS A 394 -12.20 -11.18 14.00
C LYS A 394 -12.71 -12.61 14.14
N LEU A 395 -12.13 -13.56 13.40
CA LEU A 395 -12.50 -14.97 13.48
C LEU A 395 -12.16 -15.51 14.87
N THR A 396 -10.96 -15.22 15.39
CA THR A 396 -10.59 -15.66 16.75
C THR A 396 -11.50 -15.09 17.84
N GLU A 397 -11.91 -13.82 17.71
CA GLU A 397 -12.88 -13.19 18.60
C GLU A 397 -14.27 -13.86 18.51
N SER A 398 -14.75 -14.14 17.28
CA SER A 398 -16.06 -14.75 17.06
C SER A 398 -16.15 -16.20 17.53
N ALA A 399 -15.08 -16.98 17.34
CA ALA A 399 -14.98 -18.37 17.79
C ALA A 399 -14.70 -18.49 19.30
N ARG A 400 -14.60 -17.35 20.01
CA ARG A 400 -14.27 -17.26 21.44
C ARG A 400 -12.94 -17.95 21.79
N PHE A 401 -12.00 -18.01 20.85
CA PHE A 401 -10.66 -18.45 21.16
C PHE A 401 -10.00 -17.44 22.11
N GLY A 402 -9.33 -17.93 23.15
CA GLY A 402 -8.66 -17.07 24.11
C GLY A 402 -7.52 -16.26 23.45
N PRO A 403 -7.11 -15.12 24.04
CA PRO A 403 -6.05 -14.28 23.48
C PRO A 403 -4.71 -15.02 23.32
N ARG A 404 -4.48 -16.08 24.12
CA ARG A 404 -3.31 -16.96 23.99
C ARG A 404 -3.25 -17.66 22.63
N PHE A 405 -4.38 -18.10 22.10
CA PHE A 405 -4.45 -18.79 20.81
C PHE A 405 -4.01 -17.85 19.67
N LEU A 406 -4.56 -16.63 19.62
CA LEU A 406 -4.19 -15.63 18.61
C LEU A 406 -2.69 -15.30 18.68
N VAL A 407 -2.13 -15.15 19.89
CA VAL A 407 -0.70 -14.89 20.09
C VAL A 407 0.14 -16.07 19.59
N SER A 408 -0.16 -17.30 20.00
CA SER A 408 0.58 -18.50 19.56
C SER A 408 0.51 -18.69 18.05
N PHE A 409 -0.68 -18.52 17.46
CA PHE A 409 -0.87 -18.62 16.02
C PHE A 409 -0.10 -17.54 15.26
N SER A 410 -0.09 -16.32 15.78
CA SER A 410 0.69 -15.23 15.20
C SER A 410 2.19 -15.48 15.29
N ILE A 411 2.69 -15.99 16.43
CA ILE A 411 4.11 -16.37 16.57
C ILE A 411 4.47 -17.45 15.55
N LEU A 412 3.61 -18.45 15.34
CA LEU A 412 3.84 -19.51 14.36
C LEU A 412 3.90 -18.98 12.93
N ILE A 413 2.94 -18.15 12.52
CA ILE A 413 2.94 -17.53 11.18
C ILE A 413 4.17 -16.65 10.99
N LEU A 414 4.45 -15.75 11.94
CA LEU A 414 5.57 -14.81 11.85
C LEU A 414 6.92 -15.54 11.90
N GLY A 415 7.03 -16.61 12.69
CA GLY A 415 8.20 -17.48 12.72
C GLY A 415 8.41 -18.21 11.39
N ALA A 416 7.37 -18.79 10.80
CA ALA A 416 7.45 -19.45 9.51
C ALA A 416 7.86 -18.48 8.39
N LEU A 417 7.22 -17.31 8.31
CA LEU A 417 7.57 -16.27 7.35
C LEU A 417 9.00 -15.75 7.58
N GLY A 418 9.40 -15.54 8.83
CA GLY A 418 10.77 -15.13 9.18
C GLY A 418 11.83 -16.14 8.76
N ILE A 419 11.59 -17.44 8.96
CA ILE A 419 12.49 -18.51 8.51
C ILE A 419 12.61 -18.50 6.98
N LEU A 420 11.50 -18.40 6.26
CA LEU A 420 11.51 -18.35 4.81
C LEU A 420 12.24 -17.11 4.28
N THR A 421 12.05 -15.95 4.92
CA THR A 421 12.75 -14.70 4.58
C THR A 421 14.25 -14.82 4.79
N TRP A 422 14.67 -15.41 5.91
CA TRP A 422 16.09 -15.71 6.16
C TRP A 422 16.66 -16.64 5.08
N GLN A 423 15.95 -17.72 4.74
CA GLN A 423 16.40 -18.68 3.72
C GLN A 423 16.52 -18.03 2.33
N SER A 424 15.55 -17.19 1.96
CA SER A 424 15.62 -16.43 0.71
C SER A 424 16.84 -15.51 0.67
N GLY A 425 17.17 -14.84 1.78
CA GLY A 425 18.36 -13.99 1.87
C GLY A 425 19.70 -14.73 1.75
N LEU A 426 19.74 -16.04 2.08
CA LEU A 426 20.95 -16.86 1.89
C LEU A 426 21.19 -17.25 0.43
N LEU A 427 20.11 -17.47 -0.33
CA LEU A 427 20.19 -17.96 -1.71
C LEU A 427 20.76 -16.90 -2.66
N ASP A 428 20.54 -15.62 -2.38
CA ASP A 428 21.05 -14.52 -3.19
C ASP A 428 22.50 -14.10 -2.84
N GLY A 429 23.02 -14.56 -1.69
CA GLY A 429 24.41 -14.30 -1.25
C GLY A 429 25.42 -15.40 -1.65
N GLY A 430 24.96 -16.45 -2.33
CA GLY A 430 25.72 -17.69 -2.58
C GLY A 430 26.24 -17.89 -4.01
N THR A 431 26.25 -16.88 -4.87
CA THR A 431 26.79 -16.98 -6.24
C THR A 431 27.90 -15.98 -6.50
#